data_AF-A0A0U1D9T3-F1
#
_entry.id   AF-A0A0U1D9T3-F1
#
_cell.length_a   1.000
_cell.length_b   1.000
_cell.length_c   1.000
_cell.angle_alpha   90.00
_cell.angle_beta   90.00
_cell.angle_gamma   90.00
#
_symmetry.space_group_name_H-M   'P 1'
#
loop_
_entity.id
_entity.type
_entity.pdbx_description
1 polymer ?
#
loop_
_entity_poly.entity_id
_entity_poly.type
_entity_poly.pdbx_seq_one_letter_code
_entity_poly.pdbx_strand_id
1 'polypeptide(L)'
;MSQLEVDEDHALGHLRLTARLNTSALDSRRGVVRLHPEAIAALGLREWDAVSLTGSRTTAAVVGVAPGGTPTGTALLDDVTLSNAGVRETATVIVAPVTVYGARAVTVSGSKLATDSISSATLRQALLGKVMTVGDTVSLLPRDLGPGTSTSAATAALASSVGITWTSELLTVTGVDPAGPVSIQPNSVVSWGSGLEPSSSDSTGAHTISPARTAPAVSFDDLKGSHVQAGKLTEWLKLSLDEPQLLETLGATPNLGVLVSGPAGVGKATMVRTVCAERRLVELDGPEVGGAGRRRPVEPGVRRGRVGARRRWGAADLRCRRPVAGHCR
;
A
#
# COMPACT_ATOMS: atom_id res chain seq x y z
N MET A 1 -0.78 -48.77 3.41
CA MET A 1 0.18 -47.76 3.89
C MET A 1 -0.46 -46.40 3.67
N SER A 2 -1.27 -45.96 4.62
CA SER A 2 -1.87 -44.63 4.66
C SER A 2 -0.81 -43.66 5.15
N GLN A 3 -0.32 -42.80 4.25
CA GLN A 3 0.49 -41.66 4.64
C GLN A 3 -0.40 -40.74 5.49
N LEU A 4 0.02 -40.57 6.73
CA LEU A 4 -0.41 -39.48 7.60
C LEU A 4 0.05 -38.19 6.91
N GLU A 5 -0.88 -37.48 6.27
CA GLU A 5 -0.74 -36.04 6.08
C GLU A 5 -0.71 -35.44 7.48
N VAL A 6 0.51 -35.10 7.92
CA VAL A 6 0.72 -34.30 9.11
C VAL A 6 0.17 -32.93 8.76
N ASP A 7 -0.99 -32.60 9.33
CA ASP A 7 -1.47 -31.22 9.46
C ASP A 7 -0.37 -30.43 10.17
N GLU A 8 0.51 -29.78 9.42
CA GLU A 8 1.44 -28.77 9.90
C GLU A 8 0.71 -27.43 10.17
N ASP A 9 -0.51 -27.50 10.71
CA ASP A 9 -1.13 -26.34 11.33
C ASP A 9 -0.53 -26.27 12.74
N HIS A 10 0.60 -25.56 12.87
CA HIS A 10 1.18 -25.20 14.15
C HIS A 10 0.03 -24.86 15.09
N ALA A 11 -0.09 -25.58 16.22
CA ALA A 11 -1.06 -25.29 17.26
C ALA A 11 -0.78 -23.88 17.82
N LEU A 12 -1.18 -22.85 17.08
CA LEU A 12 -1.06 -21.46 17.46
C LEU A 12 -1.96 -21.32 18.68
N GLY A 13 -1.32 -21.14 19.84
CA GLY A 13 -2.02 -20.95 21.09
C GLY A 13 -3.06 -19.86 20.91
N HIS A 14 -4.29 -20.13 21.33
CA HIS A 14 -5.35 -19.14 21.37
C HIS A 14 -5.71 -18.88 22.83
N LEU A 15 -6.10 -17.64 23.11
CA LEU A 15 -6.60 -17.23 24.42
C LEU A 15 -8.05 -16.82 24.32
N ARG A 16 -8.83 -17.18 25.34
CA ARG A 16 -10.17 -16.64 25.55
C ARG A 16 -10.06 -15.48 26.53
N LEU A 17 -10.31 -14.27 26.03
CA LEU A 17 -10.21 -13.04 26.82
C LEU A 17 -11.59 -12.38 26.90
N THR A 18 -11.81 -11.61 27.94
CA THR A 18 -12.99 -10.75 28.08
C THR A 18 -12.76 -9.47 27.30
N ALA A 19 -13.60 -9.21 26.29
CA ALA A 19 -13.54 -7.99 25.52
C ALA A 19 -14.09 -6.81 26.32
N ARG A 20 -13.35 -5.71 26.41
CA ARG A 20 -13.82 -4.45 27.00
C ARG A 20 -13.62 -3.31 26.01
N LEU A 21 -14.50 -2.32 26.08
CA LEU A 21 -14.37 -1.14 25.24
C LEU A 21 -13.16 -0.31 25.69
N ASN A 22 -12.27 -0.01 24.75
CA ASN A 22 -11.19 0.95 24.96
C ASN A 22 -11.73 2.36 24.75
N THR A 23 -11.75 3.16 25.81
CA THR A 23 -12.20 4.57 25.78
C THR A 23 -11.08 5.55 25.43
N SER A 24 -9.85 5.06 25.21
CA SER A 24 -8.71 5.88 24.81
C SER A 24 -8.90 6.46 23.40
N ALA A 25 -8.98 7.78 23.30
CA ALA A 25 -9.05 8.49 22.02
C ALA A 25 -7.80 8.28 21.14
N LEU A 26 -6.65 7.95 21.74
CA LEU A 26 -5.42 7.69 21.01
C LEU A 26 -5.46 6.37 20.23
N ASP A 27 -6.26 5.40 20.68
CA ASP A 27 -6.36 4.07 20.06
C ASP A 27 -7.62 3.90 19.21
N SER A 28 -8.65 4.73 19.47
CA SER A 28 -9.96 4.62 18.84
C SER A 28 -9.88 4.65 17.30
N ARG A 29 -10.43 3.59 16.67
CA ARG A 29 -10.59 3.40 15.23
C ARG A 29 -9.28 3.29 14.43
N ARG A 30 -8.20 2.90 15.12
CA ARG A 30 -6.88 2.71 14.52
C ARG A 30 -6.53 1.24 14.24
N GLY A 31 -7.42 0.31 14.59
CA GLY A 31 -7.19 -1.13 14.41
C GLY A 31 -6.15 -1.68 15.37
N VAL A 32 -6.15 -1.16 16.61
CA VAL A 32 -5.24 -1.59 17.68
C VAL A 32 -6.05 -2.27 18.78
N VAL A 33 -5.63 -3.48 19.16
CA VAL A 33 -6.14 -4.19 20.34
C VAL A 33 -5.09 -4.16 21.44
N ARG A 34 -5.50 -3.77 22.65
CA ARG A 34 -4.60 -3.69 23.80
C ARG A 34 -4.68 -4.99 24.60
N LEU A 35 -3.55 -5.67 24.75
CA LEU A 35 -3.43 -6.94 25.48
C LEU A 35 -2.44 -6.80 26.65
N HIS A 36 -2.67 -7.55 27.72
CA HIS A 36 -1.73 -7.62 28.83
C HIS A 36 -0.40 -8.25 28.38
N PRO A 37 0.77 -7.79 28.86
CA PRO A 37 2.07 -8.36 28.49
C PRO A 37 2.17 -9.89 28.64
N GLU A 38 1.53 -10.47 29.66
CA GLU A 38 1.49 -11.93 29.84
C GLU A 38 0.66 -12.63 28.75
N ALA A 39 -0.45 -12.04 28.31
CA ALA A 39 -1.25 -12.60 27.22
C ALA A 39 -0.47 -12.53 25.89
N ILE A 40 0.27 -11.43 25.65
CA ILE A 40 1.16 -11.26 24.50
C ILE A 40 2.25 -12.33 24.51
N ALA A 41 2.91 -12.52 25.65
CA ALA A 41 3.96 -13.53 25.83
C ALA A 41 3.42 -14.96 25.67
N ALA A 42 2.24 -15.25 26.21
CA ALA A 42 1.59 -16.56 26.11
C ALA A 42 1.19 -16.92 24.66
N LEU A 43 0.86 -15.93 23.85
CA LEU A 43 0.59 -16.09 22.41
C LEU A 43 1.88 -16.11 21.57
N GLY A 44 3.05 -15.90 22.17
CA GLY A 44 4.33 -15.83 21.45
C GLY A 44 4.49 -14.59 20.56
N LEU A 45 3.78 -13.50 20.88
CA LEU A 45 3.71 -12.29 20.08
C LEU A 45 4.62 -11.18 20.62
N ARG A 46 4.87 -10.18 19.79
CA ARG A 46 5.48 -8.90 20.16
C ARG A 46 4.48 -7.77 19.99
N GLU A 47 4.78 -6.61 20.56
CA GLU A 47 4.02 -5.41 20.24
C GLU A 47 4.14 -5.13 18.74
N TRP A 48 3.02 -4.70 18.13
CA TRP A 48 2.85 -4.45 16.71
C TRP A 48 2.69 -5.69 15.81
N ASP A 49 2.73 -6.90 16.39
CA ASP A 49 2.27 -8.09 15.67
C ASP A 49 0.75 -8.09 15.51
N ALA A 50 0.25 -8.86 14.54
CA ALA A 50 -1.17 -8.98 14.28
C ALA A 50 -1.78 -10.21 14.98
N VAL A 51 -3.04 -10.06 15.38
CA VAL A 51 -3.87 -11.13 15.93
C VAL A 51 -5.18 -11.24 15.19
N SER A 52 -5.70 -12.45 15.10
CA SER A 52 -7.10 -12.70 14.78
C SER A 52 -7.95 -12.54 16.04
N LEU A 53 -9.10 -11.91 15.86
CA LEU A 53 -10.12 -11.71 16.88
C LEU A 53 -11.39 -12.40 16.39
N THR A 54 -11.78 -13.47 17.07
CA THR A 54 -12.93 -14.28 16.69
C THR A 54 -14.03 -14.21 17.74
N GLY A 55 -15.18 -13.67 17.34
CA GLY A 55 -16.44 -13.70 18.06
C GLY A 55 -17.51 -14.42 17.24
N SER A 56 -18.59 -13.72 16.88
CA SER A 56 -19.53 -14.22 15.86
C SER A 56 -18.99 -14.05 14.44
N ARG A 57 -17.97 -13.20 14.28
CA ARG A 57 -17.19 -12.98 13.07
C ARG A 57 -15.71 -13.04 13.41
N THR A 58 -14.88 -13.27 12.40
CA THR A 58 -13.43 -13.16 12.52
C THR A 58 -12.96 -11.89 11.86
N THR A 59 -12.14 -11.12 12.59
CA THR A 59 -11.43 -9.94 12.08
C THR A 59 -9.98 -10.01 12.53
N ALA A 60 -9.15 -9.04 12.14
CA ALA A 60 -7.77 -8.95 12.57
C ALA A 60 -7.43 -7.54 13.03
N ALA A 61 -6.58 -7.45 14.05
CA ALA A 61 -6.11 -6.19 14.61
C ALA A 61 -4.63 -6.30 14.98
N VAL A 62 -3.99 -5.16 15.22
CA VAL A 62 -2.60 -5.12 15.67
C VAL A 62 -2.52 -5.01 17.17
N VAL A 63 -1.61 -5.75 17.78
CA VAL A 63 -1.39 -5.80 19.22
C VAL A 63 -0.65 -4.54 19.69
N GLY A 64 -1.20 -3.89 20.70
CA GLY A 64 -0.52 -2.91 21.53
C GLY A 64 -0.46 -3.39 22.98
N VAL A 65 0.53 -2.93 23.75
CA VAL A 65 0.59 -3.25 25.19
C VAL A 65 -0.51 -2.47 25.92
N ALA A 66 -1.29 -3.17 26.75
CA ALA A 66 -2.33 -2.57 27.59
C ALA A 66 -1.75 -1.73 28.74
N PRO A 67 -2.44 -0.65 29.17
CA PRO A 67 -2.00 0.16 30.28
C PRO A 67 -1.99 -0.63 31.60
N GLY A 68 -1.14 -0.19 32.54
CA GLY A 68 -1.06 -0.79 33.87
C GLY A 68 -2.42 -0.82 34.59
N GLY A 69 -2.71 -1.93 35.26
CA GLY A 69 -4.00 -2.17 35.91
C GLY A 69 -5.04 -2.90 35.04
N THR A 70 -4.73 -3.16 33.76
CA THR A 70 -5.57 -4.04 32.91
C THR A 70 -5.40 -5.50 33.34
N PRO A 71 -6.48 -6.25 33.68
CA PRO A 71 -6.35 -7.66 34.05
C PRO A 71 -5.84 -8.52 32.89
N THR A 72 -5.03 -9.56 33.17
CA THR A 72 -4.46 -10.46 32.14
C THR A 72 -5.52 -11.09 31.24
N GLY A 73 -6.69 -11.43 31.79
CA GLY A 73 -7.81 -12.01 31.04
C GLY A 73 -8.65 -11.00 30.24
N THR A 74 -8.20 -9.75 30.06
CA THR A 74 -8.95 -8.69 29.37
C THR A 74 -8.25 -8.25 28.09
N ALA A 75 -9.01 -8.09 27.02
CA ALA A 75 -8.59 -7.43 25.79
C ALA A 75 -9.36 -6.11 25.63
N LEU A 76 -8.66 -4.99 25.42
CA LEU A 76 -9.32 -3.71 25.15
C LEU A 76 -9.41 -3.50 23.63
N LEU A 77 -10.64 -3.41 23.13
CA LEU A 77 -10.97 -3.24 21.71
C LEU A 77 -11.73 -1.92 21.54
N ASP A 78 -11.54 -1.23 20.42
CA ASP A 78 -12.36 -0.06 20.09
C ASP A 78 -13.77 -0.46 19.59
N ASP A 79 -14.62 0.53 19.37
CA ASP A 79 -16.01 0.36 18.90
C ASP A 79 -16.09 -0.41 17.57
N VAL A 80 -15.22 -0.05 16.61
CA VAL A 80 -15.16 -0.66 15.29
C VAL A 80 -14.68 -2.11 15.34
N THR A 81 -13.65 -2.41 16.14
CA THR A 81 -13.07 -3.76 16.28
C THR A 81 -14.04 -4.70 16.98
N LEU A 82 -14.76 -4.23 18.01
CA LEU A 82 -15.86 -4.99 18.64
C LEU A 82 -16.94 -5.35 17.63
N SER A 83 -17.36 -4.37 16.81
CA SER A 83 -18.36 -4.57 15.74
C SER A 83 -17.87 -5.57 14.69
N ASN A 84 -16.62 -5.46 14.23
CA ASN A 84 -16.04 -6.33 13.21
C ASN A 84 -15.90 -7.78 13.69
N ALA A 85 -15.50 -8.00 14.94
CA ALA A 85 -15.48 -9.32 15.57
C ALA A 85 -16.89 -9.84 15.92
N GLY A 86 -17.90 -8.95 15.89
CA GLY A 86 -19.25 -9.25 16.31
C GLY A 86 -19.31 -9.68 17.78
N VAL A 87 -18.58 -8.96 18.64
CA VAL A 87 -18.45 -9.20 20.09
C VAL A 87 -19.10 -8.04 20.84
N ARG A 88 -19.94 -8.35 21.83
CA ARG A 88 -20.47 -7.34 22.75
C ARG A 88 -19.47 -7.02 23.84
N GLU A 89 -19.54 -5.83 24.42
CA GLU A 89 -18.74 -5.50 25.59
C GLU A 89 -18.98 -6.52 26.72
N THR A 90 -17.92 -6.90 27.43
CA THR A 90 -17.87 -7.94 28.47
C THR A 90 -18.03 -9.38 27.99
N ALA A 91 -18.29 -9.62 26.69
CA ALA A 91 -18.34 -10.96 26.13
C ALA A 91 -16.93 -11.53 25.89
N THR A 92 -16.86 -12.85 25.71
CA THR A 92 -15.60 -13.54 25.39
C THR A 92 -15.22 -13.32 23.92
N VAL A 93 -13.95 -13.01 23.69
CA VAL A 93 -13.31 -13.00 22.37
C VAL A 93 -12.16 -14.00 22.36
N ILE A 94 -12.03 -14.74 21.26
CA ILE A 94 -10.89 -15.62 21.02
C ILE A 94 -9.81 -14.81 20.31
N VAL A 95 -8.61 -14.80 20.88
CA VAL A 95 -7.43 -14.11 20.34
C VAL A 95 -6.38 -15.15 19.97
N ALA A 96 -5.90 -15.12 18.74
CA ALA A 96 -4.84 -16.02 18.27
C ALA A 96 -3.88 -15.28 17.32
N PRO A 97 -2.60 -15.68 17.24
CA PRO A 97 -1.67 -15.17 16.23
C PRO A 97 -2.24 -15.35 14.83
N VAL A 98 -1.97 -14.41 13.93
CA VAL A 98 -2.42 -14.53 12.54
C VAL A 98 -1.36 -14.04 11.57
N THR A 99 -1.21 -14.78 10.46
CA THR A 99 -0.34 -14.35 9.38
C THR A 99 -1.03 -13.24 8.60
N VAL A 100 -0.37 -12.08 8.49
CA VAL A 100 -0.84 -10.94 7.71
C VAL A 100 0.07 -10.72 6.52
N TYR A 101 -0.52 -10.77 5.32
CA TYR A 101 0.20 -10.50 4.10
C TYR A 101 0.17 -9.00 3.76
N GLY A 102 1.19 -8.52 3.04
CA GLY A 102 1.11 -7.20 2.40
C GLY A 102 0.06 -7.24 1.29
N ALA A 103 -0.94 -6.35 1.36
CA ALA A 103 -2.00 -6.31 0.37
C ALA A 103 -1.43 -5.97 -1.01
N ARG A 104 -1.84 -6.73 -2.02
CA ARG A 104 -1.69 -6.34 -3.42
C ARG A 104 -2.78 -5.36 -3.79
N ALA A 105 -4.03 -5.72 -3.51
CA ALA A 105 -5.20 -4.90 -3.79
C ALA A 105 -6.20 -4.96 -2.63
N VAL A 106 -6.81 -3.81 -2.32
CA VAL A 106 -7.94 -3.70 -1.38
C VAL A 106 -9.04 -2.89 -2.04
N THR A 107 -10.26 -3.39 -1.96
CA THR A 107 -11.46 -2.68 -2.43
C THR A 107 -12.32 -2.29 -1.23
N VAL A 108 -12.75 -1.04 -1.19
CA VAL A 108 -13.56 -0.48 -0.10
C VAL A 108 -14.83 0.18 -0.65
N SER A 109 -15.91 0.16 0.11
CA SER A 109 -17.13 0.93 -0.17
C SER A 109 -17.37 1.97 0.92
N GLY A 110 -17.80 3.16 0.54
CA GLY A 110 -18.05 4.29 1.44
C GLY A 110 -19.23 5.14 1.01
N SER A 111 -19.32 6.35 1.56
CA SER A 111 -20.33 7.30 1.11
C SER A 111 -20.05 7.77 -0.33
N LYS A 112 -21.07 8.29 -1.01
CA LYS A 112 -20.89 8.94 -2.33
C LYS A 112 -19.90 10.09 -2.25
N LEU A 113 -19.98 10.90 -1.20
CA LEU A 113 -19.07 12.02 -0.97
C LEU A 113 -17.61 11.57 -0.92
N ALA A 114 -17.29 10.51 -0.17
CA ALA A 114 -15.92 10.02 -0.14
C ALA A 114 -15.48 9.39 -1.46
N THR A 115 -16.37 8.64 -2.10
CA THR A 115 -16.09 7.99 -3.38
C THR A 115 -15.72 9.04 -4.45
N ASP A 116 -16.43 10.16 -4.46
CA ASP A 116 -16.23 11.23 -5.45
C ASP A 116 -15.06 12.17 -5.10
N SER A 117 -14.74 12.34 -3.80
CA SER A 117 -13.77 13.35 -3.34
C SER A 117 -12.41 12.80 -2.93
N ILE A 118 -12.30 11.52 -2.56
CA ILE A 118 -11.07 10.95 -2.01
C ILE A 118 -10.40 10.06 -3.05
N SER A 119 -9.19 10.45 -3.45
CA SER A 119 -8.36 9.67 -4.37
C SER A 119 -7.90 8.33 -3.76
N SER A 120 -7.62 7.35 -4.62
CA SER A 120 -6.94 6.07 -4.29
C SER A 120 -5.65 6.28 -3.50
N ALA A 121 -4.84 7.26 -3.88
CA ALA A 121 -3.60 7.60 -3.19
C ALA A 121 -3.85 8.09 -1.75
N THR A 122 -4.85 8.96 -1.56
CA THR A 122 -5.26 9.46 -0.23
C THR A 122 -5.82 8.31 0.62
N LEU A 123 -6.65 7.44 0.06
CA LEU A 123 -7.16 6.25 0.74
C LEU A 123 -6.01 5.35 1.23
N ARG A 124 -5.05 5.05 0.34
CA ARG A 124 -3.89 4.23 0.68
C ARG A 124 -3.05 4.86 1.79
N GLN A 125 -2.85 6.17 1.75
CA GLN A 125 -2.12 6.88 2.81
C GLN A 125 -2.87 6.86 4.15
N ALA A 126 -4.20 7.05 4.12
CA ALA A 126 -5.05 7.04 5.32
C ALA A 126 -5.12 5.66 5.99
N LEU A 127 -5.10 4.60 5.20
CA LEU A 127 -5.22 3.22 5.69
C LEU A 127 -3.87 2.50 5.84
N LEU A 128 -2.75 3.20 5.61
CA LEU A 128 -1.41 2.62 5.66
C LEU A 128 -1.13 1.94 7.00
N GLY A 129 -0.63 0.69 6.95
CA GLY A 129 -0.29 -0.10 8.13
C GLY A 129 -1.48 -0.61 8.94
N LYS A 130 -2.72 -0.35 8.51
CA LYS A 130 -3.90 -1.01 9.09
C LYS A 130 -4.02 -2.43 8.55
N VAL A 131 -4.44 -3.33 9.42
CA VAL A 131 -4.79 -4.72 9.07
C VAL A 131 -6.30 -4.80 8.88
N MET A 132 -6.73 -5.55 7.89
CA MET A 132 -8.15 -5.71 7.59
C MET A 132 -8.45 -7.03 6.86
N THR A 133 -9.71 -7.43 6.97
CA THR A 133 -10.31 -8.60 6.34
C THR A 133 -11.57 -8.17 5.58
N VAL A 134 -12.04 -8.98 4.63
CA VAL A 134 -13.29 -8.72 3.91
C VAL A 134 -14.46 -8.64 4.89
N GLY A 135 -15.31 -7.62 4.71
CA GLY A 135 -16.46 -7.31 5.55
C GLY A 135 -16.13 -6.42 6.75
N ASP A 136 -14.87 -6.11 7.00
CA ASP A 136 -14.49 -5.20 8.10
C ASP A 136 -14.95 -3.78 7.81
N THR A 137 -15.39 -3.11 8.87
CA THR A 137 -15.55 -1.66 8.90
C THR A 137 -14.21 -1.03 9.26
N VAL A 138 -13.76 -0.02 8.52
CA VAL A 138 -12.47 0.67 8.74
C VAL A 138 -12.67 2.18 8.70
N SER A 139 -11.98 2.91 9.58
CA SER A 139 -12.00 4.37 9.59
C SER A 139 -10.84 4.96 8.77
N LEU A 140 -11.04 6.16 8.23
CA LEU A 140 -10.00 6.93 7.55
C LEU A 140 -9.01 7.65 8.48
N LEU A 141 -9.15 7.54 9.81
CA LEU A 141 -8.20 8.14 10.76
C LEU A 141 -6.79 7.53 10.59
N PRO A 142 -5.77 8.26 10.09
CA PRO A 142 -4.47 7.69 9.78
C PRO A 142 -3.73 7.25 11.03
N ARG A 143 -3.17 6.04 11.03
CA ARG A 143 -2.44 5.45 12.15
C ARG A 143 -1.00 5.98 12.20
N ASP A 144 -0.51 6.29 13.40
CA ASP A 144 0.91 6.55 13.61
C ASP A 144 1.67 5.22 13.60
N LEU A 145 2.63 5.09 12.67
CA LEU A 145 3.48 3.90 12.52
C LEU A 145 4.88 4.10 13.13
N GLY A 146 5.08 5.22 13.83
CA GLY A 146 6.31 5.55 14.55
C GLY A 146 7.18 6.61 13.85
N PRO A 147 8.43 6.78 14.32
CA PRO A 147 9.33 7.82 13.84
C PRO A 147 9.62 7.69 12.34
N GLY A 148 9.41 8.78 11.59
CA GLY A 148 9.67 8.83 10.14
C GLY A 148 8.45 8.58 9.25
N THR A 149 7.32 8.14 9.80
CA THR A 149 6.04 8.01 9.09
C THR A 149 5.07 9.10 9.55
N SER A 150 5.01 10.21 8.83
CA SER A 150 4.08 11.29 9.16
C SER A 150 2.66 10.99 8.66
N THR A 151 1.68 11.12 9.55
CA THR A 151 0.25 11.10 9.20
C THR A 151 -0.26 12.46 8.70
N SER A 152 0.55 13.53 8.79
CA SER A 152 0.12 14.90 8.47
C SER A 152 -0.35 15.07 7.04
N ALA A 153 0.35 14.45 6.07
CA ALA A 153 0.00 14.53 4.65
C ALA A 153 -1.37 13.87 4.37
N ALA A 154 -1.61 12.69 4.95
CA ALA A 154 -2.87 11.98 4.83
C ALA A 154 -4.01 12.79 5.47
N THR A 155 -3.78 13.29 6.68
CA THR A 155 -4.73 14.14 7.41
C THR A 155 -5.08 15.42 6.64
N ALA A 156 -4.09 16.11 6.07
CA ALA A 156 -4.30 17.33 5.28
C ALA A 156 -5.09 17.05 3.99
N ALA A 157 -4.79 15.96 3.28
CA ALA A 157 -5.49 15.55 2.07
C ALA A 157 -6.94 15.11 2.34
N LEU A 158 -7.20 14.47 3.48
CA LEU A 158 -8.56 14.13 3.92
C LEU A 158 -9.36 15.37 4.33
N ALA A 159 -8.72 16.28 5.09
CA ALA A 159 -9.34 17.53 5.49
C ALA A 159 -9.70 18.41 4.29
N SER A 160 -8.87 18.45 3.25
CA SER A 160 -9.15 19.23 2.04
C SER A 160 -10.21 18.59 1.13
N SER A 161 -10.34 17.26 1.13
CA SER A 161 -11.27 16.55 0.24
C SER A 161 -12.70 16.47 0.79
N VAL A 162 -12.87 16.20 2.08
CA VAL A 162 -14.20 15.99 2.70
C VAL A 162 -14.43 16.82 3.98
N GLY A 163 -13.58 17.81 4.26
CA GLY A 163 -13.76 18.74 5.37
C GLY A 163 -13.56 18.08 6.74
N ILE A 164 -14.52 18.17 7.65
CA ILE A 164 -14.45 17.55 9.00
C ILE A 164 -14.95 16.08 8.97
N THR A 165 -15.66 15.69 7.90
CA THR A 165 -16.40 14.41 7.84
C THR A 165 -15.52 13.17 7.71
N TRP A 166 -14.26 13.28 7.27
CA TRP A 166 -13.34 12.14 7.19
C TRP A 166 -13.07 11.48 8.56
N THR A 167 -13.23 12.21 9.66
CA THR A 167 -12.97 11.70 11.01
C THR A 167 -14.02 10.71 11.48
N SER A 168 -15.26 10.85 10.98
CA SER A 168 -16.39 9.98 11.32
C SER A 168 -16.73 8.98 10.20
N GLU A 169 -16.12 9.12 9.03
CA GLU A 169 -16.38 8.24 7.91
C GLU A 169 -15.85 6.82 8.14
N LEU A 170 -16.75 5.85 7.96
CA LEU A 170 -16.51 4.43 8.08
C LEU A 170 -16.70 3.79 6.71
N LEU A 171 -15.68 3.09 6.25
CA LEU A 171 -15.68 2.33 5.01
C LEU A 171 -15.88 0.86 5.31
N THR A 172 -16.44 0.11 4.37
CA THR A 172 -16.52 -1.35 4.45
C THR A 172 -15.54 -1.97 3.45
N VAL A 173 -14.73 -2.91 3.89
CA VAL A 173 -13.82 -3.67 3.02
C VAL A 173 -14.63 -4.70 2.24
N THR A 174 -14.66 -4.59 0.91
CA THR A 174 -15.44 -5.47 0.04
C THR A 174 -14.59 -6.53 -0.65
N GLY A 175 -13.27 -6.34 -0.72
CA GLY A 175 -12.35 -7.32 -1.31
C GLY A 175 -10.89 -7.07 -0.94
N VAL A 176 -10.12 -8.15 -0.86
CA VAL A 176 -8.67 -8.14 -0.56
C VAL A 176 -7.94 -9.17 -1.42
N ASP A 177 -6.71 -8.86 -1.83
CA ASP A 177 -5.77 -9.78 -2.49
C ASP A 177 -4.40 -9.67 -1.79
N PRO A 178 -3.82 -10.77 -1.27
CA PRO A 178 -4.38 -12.13 -1.24
C PRO A 178 -5.58 -12.26 -0.28
N ALA A 179 -6.34 -13.34 -0.43
CA ALA A 179 -7.44 -13.65 0.49
C ALA A 179 -6.92 -13.88 1.92
N GLY A 180 -7.69 -13.43 2.91
CA GLY A 180 -7.33 -13.47 4.33
C GLY A 180 -6.96 -12.10 4.89
N PRO A 181 -6.38 -12.04 6.09
CA PRO A 181 -5.94 -10.80 6.70
C PRO A 181 -4.79 -10.16 5.92
N VAL A 182 -4.97 -8.90 5.53
CA VAL A 182 -3.95 -8.14 4.80
C VAL A 182 -3.65 -6.82 5.48
N SER A 183 -2.43 -6.34 5.31
CA SER A 183 -2.00 -4.99 5.71
C SER A 183 -1.81 -4.12 4.49
N ILE A 184 -2.26 -2.86 4.56
CA ILE A 184 -2.01 -1.90 3.48
C ILE A 184 -0.57 -1.41 3.59
N GLN A 185 0.14 -1.51 2.47
CA GLN A 185 1.54 -1.15 2.31
C GLN A 185 1.68 -0.02 1.27
N PRO A 186 2.85 0.66 1.19
CA PRO A 186 3.06 1.69 0.17
C PRO A 186 2.97 1.17 -1.27
N ASN A 187 3.12 -0.15 -1.47
CA ASN A 187 3.00 -0.83 -2.75
C ASN A 187 1.64 -1.52 -2.96
N SER A 188 0.65 -1.28 -2.10
CA SER A 188 -0.73 -1.76 -2.28
C SER A 188 -1.52 -0.83 -3.19
N VAL A 189 -2.48 -1.36 -3.95
CA VAL A 189 -3.54 -0.55 -4.56
C VAL A 189 -4.77 -0.55 -3.67
N VAL A 190 -5.35 0.62 -3.43
CA VAL A 190 -6.60 0.77 -2.68
C VAL A 190 -7.58 1.53 -3.57
N SER A 191 -8.72 0.92 -3.84
CA SER A 191 -9.72 1.47 -4.77
C SER A 191 -11.12 1.40 -4.19
N TRP A 192 -11.97 2.31 -4.66
CA TRP A 192 -13.40 2.24 -4.41
C TRP A 192 -14.02 1.05 -5.16
N GLY A 193 -14.85 0.29 -4.47
CA GLY A 193 -15.71 -0.72 -5.07
C GLY A 193 -16.83 0.00 -5.80
N SER A 194 -16.89 -0.14 -7.12
CA SER A 194 -18.02 0.36 -7.88
C SER A 194 -19.28 -0.35 -7.38
N GLY A 195 -20.13 0.36 -6.65
CA GLY A 195 -21.56 0.05 -6.65
C GLY A 195 -22.05 -0.01 -8.10
N LEU A 196 -23.10 -0.78 -8.38
CA LEU A 196 -23.68 -0.90 -9.73
C LEU A 196 -23.68 0.46 -10.46
N GLU A 197 -23.14 0.45 -11.69
CA GLU A 197 -22.88 1.57 -12.62
C GLU A 197 -21.46 2.20 -12.52
N PRO A 198 -20.57 1.91 -13.49
CA PRO A 198 -19.27 2.58 -13.58
C PRO A 198 -19.46 4.02 -14.08
N SER A 199 -19.39 5.00 -13.19
CA SER A 199 -19.14 6.39 -13.59
C SER A 199 -17.67 6.52 -14.03
N SER A 200 -17.49 7.07 -15.22
CA SER A 200 -16.30 7.02 -16.06
C SER A 200 -15.18 8.00 -15.68
N SER A 201 -14.90 8.22 -14.39
CA SER A 201 -13.90 9.22 -13.96
C SER A 201 -12.67 8.67 -13.25
N ASP A 202 -12.65 7.38 -12.91
CA ASP A 202 -11.49 6.80 -12.23
C ASP A 202 -10.45 6.34 -13.25
N SER A 203 -9.61 7.27 -13.72
CA SER A 203 -8.44 6.97 -14.55
C SER A 203 -7.34 6.35 -13.69
N THR A 204 -7.61 5.19 -13.08
CA THR A 204 -6.64 4.45 -12.27
C THR A 204 -5.52 3.97 -13.17
N GLY A 205 -4.27 4.39 -12.89
CA GLY A 205 -3.09 4.04 -13.70
C GLY A 205 -2.73 5.02 -14.82
N ALA A 206 -3.32 6.21 -14.87
CA ALA A 206 -2.82 7.29 -15.74
C ALA A 206 -1.49 7.85 -15.20
N HIS A 207 -0.57 8.23 -16.09
CA HIS A 207 0.67 8.90 -15.69
C HIS A 207 0.39 10.35 -15.33
N THR A 208 0.99 10.83 -14.25
CA THR A 208 0.95 12.25 -13.88
C THR A 208 2.18 12.94 -14.47
N ILE A 209 1.99 14.12 -15.07
CA ILE A 209 3.09 14.93 -15.61
C ILE A 209 3.27 16.15 -14.72
N SER A 210 4.38 16.23 -14.00
CA SER A 210 4.79 17.43 -13.28
C SER A 210 5.69 18.28 -14.19
N PRO A 211 5.36 19.57 -14.40
CA PRO A 211 6.20 20.45 -15.21
C PRO A 211 7.53 20.75 -14.49
N ALA A 212 8.54 21.11 -15.27
CA ALA A 212 9.84 21.53 -14.75
C ALA A 212 9.71 22.76 -13.85
N ARG A 213 10.47 22.80 -12.75
CA ARG A 213 10.49 23.88 -11.74
C ARG A 213 9.18 24.00 -10.94
N THR A 214 8.55 22.86 -10.64
CA THR A 214 7.49 22.81 -9.64
C THR A 214 8.12 22.82 -8.25
N ALA A 215 7.65 23.68 -7.34
CA ALA A 215 8.12 23.66 -5.96
C ALA A 215 7.83 22.27 -5.35
N PRO A 216 8.86 21.52 -4.91
CA PRO A 216 8.62 20.20 -4.35
C PRO A 216 7.90 20.35 -3.00
N ALA A 217 7.01 19.40 -2.69
CA ALA A 217 6.32 19.38 -1.40
C ALA A 217 7.30 19.21 -0.20
N VAL A 218 8.49 18.67 -0.46
CA VAL A 218 9.58 18.50 0.52
C VAL A 218 10.87 19.01 -0.11
N SER A 219 11.57 19.93 0.57
CA SER A 219 12.84 20.48 0.10
C SER A 219 13.98 19.46 0.22
N PHE A 220 15.09 19.68 -0.49
CA PHE A 220 16.26 18.81 -0.41
C PHE A 220 16.83 18.76 1.03
N ASP A 221 16.82 19.89 1.74
CA ASP A 221 17.33 20.00 3.12
C ASP A 221 16.48 19.23 4.14
N ASP A 222 15.22 18.98 3.80
CA ASP A 222 14.27 18.23 4.61
C ASP A 222 14.35 16.70 4.40
N LEU A 223 15.17 16.23 3.45
CA LEU A 223 15.43 14.80 3.22
C LEU A 223 16.34 14.18 4.29
N LYS A 224 15.92 14.23 5.55
CA LYS A 224 16.72 13.75 6.70
C LYS A 224 17.20 12.30 6.50
N GLY A 225 18.51 12.09 6.59
CA GLY A 225 19.14 10.77 6.51
C GLY A 225 19.30 10.21 5.10
N SER A 226 18.87 10.94 4.04
CA SER A 226 18.98 10.50 2.65
C SER A 226 19.80 11.44 1.75
N HIS A 227 20.45 12.47 2.33
CA HIS A 227 21.20 13.48 1.57
C HIS A 227 22.31 12.90 0.69
N VAL A 228 23.02 11.87 1.16
CA VAL A 228 24.12 11.24 0.40
C VAL A 228 23.57 10.54 -0.84
N GLN A 229 22.49 9.78 -0.68
CA GLN A 229 21.83 9.04 -1.76
C GLN A 229 21.16 10.01 -2.74
N ALA A 230 20.51 11.06 -2.22
CA ALA A 230 19.91 12.12 -3.02
C ALA A 230 20.97 12.86 -3.84
N GLY A 231 22.11 13.22 -3.23
CA GLY A 231 23.24 13.87 -3.92
C GLY A 231 23.82 13.03 -5.05
N LYS A 232 24.04 11.73 -4.82
CA LYS A 232 24.47 10.79 -5.87
C LYS A 232 23.47 10.72 -7.02
N LEU A 233 22.17 10.65 -6.73
CA LEU A 233 21.14 10.65 -7.75
C LEU A 233 21.12 11.96 -8.55
N THR A 234 21.27 13.11 -7.88
CA THR A 234 21.38 14.42 -8.52
C THR A 234 22.58 14.46 -9.48
N GLU A 235 23.73 13.97 -9.04
CA GLU A 235 24.96 13.91 -9.86
C GLU A 235 24.77 13.02 -11.09
N TRP A 236 24.23 11.81 -10.91
CA TRP A 236 23.98 10.90 -12.03
C TRP A 236 23.00 11.47 -13.04
N LEU A 237 21.92 12.11 -12.57
CA LEU A 237 20.95 12.78 -13.44
C LEU A 237 21.60 13.95 -14.18
N LYS A 238 22.44 14.75 -13.51
CA LYS A 238 23.16 15.87 -14.12
C LYS A 238 24.09 15.38 -15.24
N LEU A 239 24.92 14.39 -14.96
CA LEU A 239 25.86 13.83 -15.94
C LEU A 239 25.15 13.23 -17.15
N SER A 240 24.03 12.55 -16.93
CA SER A 240 23.33 11.83 -18.01
C SER A 240 22.43 12.73 -18.85
N LEU A 241 21.80 13.75 -18.25
CA LEU A 241 20.80 14.58 -18.91
C LEU A 241 21.32 15.97 -19.32
N ASP A 242 22.24 16.55 -18.55
CA ASP A 242 22.71 17.92 -18.78
C ASP A 242 24.12 17.94 -19.40
N GLU A 243 24.98 16.99 -19.03
CA GLU A 243 26.39 16.93 -19.46
C GLU A 243 26.78 15.61 -20.18
N PRO A 244 25.99 15.10 -21.16
CA PRO A 244 26.24 13.80 -21.78
C PRO A 244 27.57 13.73 -22.55
N GLN A 245 28.10 14.86 -23.03
CA GLN A 245 29.38 14.92 -23.75
C GLN A 245 30.57 14.50 -22.85
N LEU A 246 30.46 14.72 -21.54
CA LEU A 246 31.47 14.29 -20.57
C LEU A 246 31.52 12.76 -20.50
N LEU A 247 30.37 12.11 -20.49
CA LEU A 247 30.26 10.64 -20.53
C LEU A 247 30.81 10.08 -21.85
N GLU A 248 30.47 10.71 -22.97
CA GLU A 248 30.97 10.29 -24.29
C GLU A 248 32.50 10.40 -24.40
N THR A 249 33.09 11.46 -23.86
CA THR A 249 34.56 11.65 -23.84
C THR A 249 35.27 10.54 -23.05
N LEU A 250 34.60 9.99 -22.03
CA LEU A 250 35.08 8.87 -21.24
C LEU A 250 34.71 7.50 -21.85
N GLY A 251 34.04 7.47 -23.01
CA GLY A 251 33.61 6.25 -23.69
C GLY A 251 32.38 5.57 -23.07
N ALA A 252 31.62 6.29 -22.24
CA ALA A 252 30.39 5.79 -21.61
C ALA A 252 29.13 6.21 -22.37
N THR A 253 28.07 5.40 -22.31
CA THR A 253 26.76 5.75 -22.90
C THR A 253 25.94 6.63 -21.95
N PRO A 254 25.29 7.72 -22.43
CA PRO A 254 24.51 8.64 -21.60
C PRO A 254 23.11 8.09 -21.21
N ASN A 255 22.97 6.77 -21.04
CA ASN A 255 21.72 6.14 -20.63
C ASN A 255 21.73 5.91 -19.12
N LEU A 256 20.68 6.36 -18.42
CA LEU A 256 20.56 6.21 -16.98
C LEU A 256 19.30 5.43 -16.61
N GLY A 257 19.49 4.32 -15.89
CA GLY A 257 18.43 3.61 -15.18
C GLY A 257 18.83 3.46 -13.71
N VAL A 258 17.98 3.93 -12.80
CA VAL A 258 18.27 3.86 -11.35
C VAL A 258 17.13 3.14 -10.64
N LEU A 259 17.49 2.13 -9.85
CA LEU A 259 16.59 1.47 -8.90
C LEU A 259 16.88 1.98 -7.50
N VAL A 260 15.91 2.66 -6.88
CA VAL A 260 16.00 3.08 -5.48
C VAL A 260 15.27 2.06 -4.61
N SER A 261 16.01 1.30 -3.82
CA SER A 261 15.50 0.28 -2.90
C SER A 261 15.72 0.64 -1.43
N GLY A 262 14.94 0.02 -0.55
CA GLY A 262 15.03 0.22 0.90
C GLY A 262 13.70 -0.12 1.58
N PRO A 263 13.65 -0.09 2.93
CA PRO A 263 12.44 -0.42 3.68
C PRO A 263 11.21 0.42 3.27
N ALA A 264 10.01 -0.10 3.53
CA ALA A 264 8.77 0.63 3.28
C ALA A 264 8.73 1.92 4.12
N GLY A 265 8.16 3.01 3.57
CA GLY A 265 7.96 4.25 4.32
C GLY A 265 9.18 5.18 4.47
N VAL A 266 10.40 4.77 4.14
CA VAL A 266 11.63 5.60 4.31
C VAL A 266 11.74 6.83 3.38
N GLY A 267 10.69 7.16 2.62
CA GLY A 267 10.68 8.36 1.77
C GLY A 267 11.34 8.21 0.39
N LYS A 268 11.53 6.99 -0.13
CA LYS A 268 12.17 6.74 -1.44
C LYS A 268 11.55 7.55 -2.59
N ALA A 269 10.23 7.54 -2.72
CA ALA A 269 9.52 8.29 -3.75
C ALA A 269 9.65 9.81 -3.53
N THR A 270 9.59 10.26 -2.28
CA THR A 270 9.80 11.67 -1.91
C THR A 270 11.19 12.14 -2.31
N MET A 271 12.24 11.37 -2.02
CA MET A 271 13.62 11.66 -2.42
C MET A 271 13.73 11.84 -3.94
N VAL A 272 13.17 10.92 -4.73
CA VAL A 272 13.21 11.00 -6.20
C VAL A 272 12.47 12.25 -6.70
N ARG A 273 11.27 12.52 -6.19
CA ARG A 273 10.49 13.71 -6.57
C ARG A 273 11.21 15.02 -6.22
N THR A 274 11.85 15.09 -5.05
CA THR A 274 12.63 16.26 -4.61
C THR A 274 13.85 16.47 -5.51
N VAL A 275 14.62 15.41 -5.81
CA VAL A 275 15.78 15.50 -6.72
C VAL A 275 15.37 15.88 -8.15
N CYS A 276 14.19 15.43 -8.59
CA CYS A 276 13.68 15.73 -9.93
C CYS A 276 12.86 17.02 -10.02
N ALA A 277 12.78 17.83 -8.96
CA ALA A 277 11.88 19.00 -8.90
C ALA A 277 12.12 20.04 -10.01
N GLU A 278 13.38 20.20 -10.42
CA GLU A 278 13.76 21.12 -11.50
C GLU A 278 13.53 20.55 -12.90
N ARG A 279 13.13 19.27 -13.00
CA ARG A 279 12.98 18.54 -14.25
C ARG A 279 11.51 18.22 -14.52
N ARG A 280 11.16 18.02 -15.79
CA ARG A 280 9.85 17.47 -16.14
C ARG A 280 9.81 16.01 -15.69
N LEU A 281 8.89 15.68 -14.79
CA LEU A 281 8.74 14.33 -14.24
C LEU A 281 7.45 13.71 -14.79
N VAL A 282 7.58 12.54 -15.42
CA VAL A 282 6.44 11.69 -15.77
C VAL A 282 6.41 10.56 -14.74
N GLU A 283 5.39 10.58 -13.88
CA GLU A 283 5.27 9.64 -12.77
C GLU A 283 4.20 8.59 -13.07
N LEU A 284 4.53 7.34 -12.76
CA LEU A 284 3.62 6.19 -12.86
C LEU A 284 3.54 5.52 -11.48
N ASP A 285 2.33 5.43 -10.92
CA ASP A 285 2.08 4.71 -9.68
C ASP A 285 2.02 3.20 -9.98
N GLY A 286 3.09 2.48 -9.63
CA GLY A 286 3.22 1.04 -9.90
C GLY A 286 2.02 0.21 -9.42
N PRO A 287 1.60 0.33 -8.15
CA PRO A 287 0.40 -0.33 -7.65
C PRO A 287 -0.86 -0.07 -8.48
N GLU A 288 -1.14 1.18 -8.87
CA GLU A 288 -2.32 1.49 -9.66
C GLU A 288 -2.25 0.89 -11.07
N VAL A 289 -1.10 1.01 -11.73
CA VAL A 289 -0.89 0.46 -13.08
C VAL A 289 -0.99 -1.07 -13.07
N GLY A 290 -0.41 -1.72 -12.06
CA GLY A 290 -0.49 -3.17 -11.89
C GLY A 290 -1.89 -3.67 -11.53
N GLY A 291 -2.67 -2.86 -10.81
CA GLY A 291 -4.07 -3.16 -10.45
C GLY A 291 -5.06 -2.95 -11.61
N ALA A 292 -4.83 -1.94 -12.45
CA ALA A 292 -5.72 -1.57 -13.56
C ALA A 292 -5.91 -2.71 -14.58
N GLY A 293 -4.88 -3.54 -14.81
CA GLY A 293 -4.94 -4.69 -15.73
C GLY A 293 -5.82 -5.86 -15.27
N ARG A 294 -6.40 -5.80 -14.06
CA ARG A 294 -7.25 -6.87 -13.50
C ARG A 294 -8.75 -6.60 -13.58
N ARG A 295 -9.18 -5.42 -14.07
CA ARG A 295 -10.56 -5.25 -14.52
C ARG A 295 -10.72 -6.08 -15.79
N ARG A 296 -11.66 -7.04 -15.82
CA ARG A 296 -11.98 -7.84 -17.02
C ARG A 296 -11.96 -6.92 -18.25
N PRO A 297 -11.40 -7.33 -19.40
CA PRO A 297 -11.48 -6.53 -20.60
C PRO A 297 -12.95 -6.28 -20.89
N VAL A 298 -13.38 -5.02 -20.82
CA VAL A 298 -14.55 -4.60 -21.58
C VAL A 298 -14.12 -4.73 -23.03
N GLU A 299 -14.80 -5.60 -23.80
CA GLU A 299 -14.50 -5.78 -25.21
C GLU A 299 -14.40 -4.40 -25.89
N PRO A 300 -13.30 -4.10 -26.60
CA PRO A 300 -13.22 -2.84 -27.32
C PRO A 300 -14.18 -2.90 -28.52
N GLY A 301 -15.32 -2.23 -28.36
CA GLY A 301 -16.19 -1.83 -29.45
C GLY A 301 -15.36 -1.06 -30.49
N VAL A 302 -15.03 -1.74 -31.57
CA VAL A 302 -14.34 -1.22 -32.74
C VAL A 302 -15.03 0.05 -33.24
N ARG A 303 -14.29 1.17 -33.28
CA ARG A 303 -14.34 2.11 -34.41
C ARG A 303 -12.92 2.51 -34.80
N ARG A 304 -12.43 1.87 -35.86
CA ARG A 304 -11.21 2.27 -36.57
C ARG A 304 -11.40 3.66 -37.18
N GLY A 305 -10.88 4.69 -36.52
CA GLY A 305 -10.54 5.95 -37.15
C GLY A 305 -9.20 5.82 -37.86
N ARG A 306 -9.20 5.72 -39.19
CA ARG A 306 -7.97 5.86 -40.00
C ARG A 306 -7.45 7.29 -39.83
N VAL A 307 -6.27 7.44 -39.22
CA VAL A 307 -5.40 8.60 -39.46
C VAL A 307 -4.15 8.07 -40.14
N GLY A 308 -3.97 8.48 -41.39
CA GLY A 308 -2.83 8.07 -42.21
C GLY A 308 -1.56 8.77 -41.77
N ALA A 309 -0.56 7.99 -41.37
CA ALA A 309 0.83 8.42 -41.35
C ALA A 309 1.65 7.43 -42.18
N ARG A 310 2.16 7.93 -43.32
CA ARG A 310 2.98 7.18 -44.26
C ARG A 310 4.28 6.72 -43.57
N ARG A 311 4.49 5.41 -43.50
CA ARG A 311 5.77 4.80 -43.14
C ARG A 311 6.76 4.98 -44.30
N ARG A 312 7.94 5.49 -44.01
CA ARG A 312 9.14 5.31 -44.86
C ARG A 312 10.20 4.71 -43.94
N TRP A 313 10.30 3.38 -43.92
CA TRP A 313 11.40 2.66 -43.29
C TRP A 313 12.38 2.31 -44.41
N GLY A 314 13.58 2.90 -44.35
CA GLY A 314 14.70 2.49 -45.18
C GLY A 314 15.23 1.15 -44.69
N ALA A 315 15.32 0.19 -45.60
CA ALA A 315 15.97 -1.08 -45.38
C ALA A 315 17.49 -0.88 -45.29
N ALA A 316 18.12 -1.42 -44.26
CA ALA A 316 19.55 -1.65 -44.22
C ALA A 316 19.80 -3.12 -43.83
N ASP A 317 20.55 -3.77 -44.72
CA ASP A 317 20.99 -5.16 -44.74
C ASP A 317 21.58 -5.66 -43.42
N LEU A 318 21.14 -6.85 -42.98
CA LEU A 318 21.89 -7.71 -42.06
C LEU A 318 21.83 -9.15 -42.57
N ARG A 319 22.87 -9.53 -43.31
CA ARG A 319 23.12 -10.90 -43.77
C ARG A 319 23.47 -11.80 -42.57
N CYS A 320 22.62 -12.77 -42.29
CA CYS A 320 22.94 -13.93 -41.46
C CYS A 320 23.90 -14.86 -42.21
N ARG A 321 25.10 -15.11 -41.66
CA ARG A 321 25.96 -16.24 -42.06
C ARG A 321 25.43 -17.52 -41.42
N ARG A 322 25.13 -18.53 -42.25
CA ARG A 322 24.78 -19.91 -41.85
C ARG A 322 26.01 -20.67 -41.32
N PRO A 323 25.82 -21.67 -40.44
CA PRO A 323 26.84 -22.69 -40.17
C PRO A 323 26.75 -23.82 -41.23
N VAL A 324 27.90 -24.36 -41.63
CA VAL A 324 28.01 -25.54 -42.50
C VAL A 324 28.40 -26.73 -41.64
N ALA A 325 27.63 -27.82 -41.73
CA ALA A 325 28.01 -29.13 -41.23
C ALA A 325 27.94 -30.15 -42.37
N GLY A 326 29.01 -30.92 -42.57
CA GLY A 326 28.88 -32.33 -42.94
C GLY A 326 29.59 -32.87 -44.19
N HIS A 327 30.67 -33.63 -43.93
CA HIS A 327 30.98 -34.99 -44.43
C HIS A 327 31.82 -35.24 -45.71
N CYS A 328 32.83 -36.10 -45.48
CA CYS A 328 33.36 -37.20 -46.30
C CYS A 328 33.93 -36.92 -47.70
N ARG A 329 35.26 -36.97 -47.84
CA ARG A 329 36.08 -38.17 -48.13
C ARG A 329 37.55 -37.81 -47.99
#